data_AF-A0A527ZGX1-F1
#
_entry.id   AF-A0A527ZGX1-F1
#
_cell.length_a   1.000
_cell.length_b   1.000
_cell.length_c   1.000
_cell.angle_alpha   90.00
_cell.angle_beta   90.00
_cell.angle_gamma   90.00
#
_symmetry.space_group_name_H-M   'P 1'
#
loop_
_entity.id
_entity.type
_entity.pdbx_description
1 polymer ?
#
loop_
_entity_poly.entity_id
_entity_poly.type
_entity_poly.pdbx_seq_one_letter_code
_entity_poly.pdbx_strand_id
1 'polypeptide(L)' 'LMFVGLKRQPKQGETFPATLTFEKAGTVTIEFAVEGMGETGGMADHAN' A
#
# COMPACT_ATOMS: atom_id res chain seq x y z
N LEU A 1 6.12 4.16 0.81
CA LEU A 1 4.93 5.04 0.88
C LEU A 1 4.34 4.87 2.27
N MET A 2 3.85 5.94 2.89
CA MET A 2 3.22 5.87 4.21
C MET A 2 1.86 6.55 4.14
N PHE A 3 0.81 5.84 4.56
CA PHE A 3 -0.52 6.41 4.66
C PHE A 3 -0.72 7.00 6.06
N VAL A 4 -0.92 8.31 6.15
CA VAL A 4 -1.10 9.04 7.41
C VAL A 4 -2.45 9.78 7.42
N GLY A 5 -3.04 9.98 8.60
CA GLY A 5 -4.30 10.72 8.75
C GLY A 5 -5.52 10.02 8.16
N LEU A 6 -5.54 8.69 8.16
CA LEU A 6 -6.67 7.91 7.67
C LEU A 6 -7.94 8.20 8.50
N LYS A 7 -9.00 8.67 7.84
CA LYS A 7 -10.30 8.98 8.47
C LYS A 7 -11.03 7.76 9.02
N ARG A 8 -10.68 6.58 8.51
CA ARG A 8 -11.18 5.28 8.94
C ARG A 8 -10.09 4.24 8.77
N GLN A 9 -10.17 3.17 9.56
CA GLN A 9 -9.31 2.02 9.36
C GLN A 9 -9.64 1.36 8.00
N PRO A 10 -8.61 1.05 7.18
CA PRO A 10 -8.81 0.27 5.97
C PRO A 10 -9.21 -1.15 6.36
N LYS A 11 -10.23 -1.72 5.70
CA LYS A 11 -10.71 -3.08 6.00
C LYS A 11 -10.10 -4.09 5.04
N GLN A 12 -9.76 -5.27 5.55
CA GLN A 12 -9.24 -6.37 4.74
C GLN A 12 -10.17 -6.67 3.56
N GLY A 13 -9.58 -6.86 2.38
CA GLY A 13 -10.29 -7.13 1.13
C GLY A 13 -10.85 -5.89 0.43
N GLU A 14 -10.73 -4.69 1.02
CA GLU A 14 -11.03 -3.44 0.32
C GLU A 14 -9.86 -3.08 -0.61
N THR A 15 -10.17 -2.53 -1.79
CA THR A 15 -9.20 -1.85 -2.63
C THR A 15 -9.46 -0.34 -2.61
N PHE A 16 -8.41 0.46 -2.73
CA PHE A 16 -8.57 1.90 -2.92
C PHE A 16 -7.61 2.44 -4.00
N PRO A 17 -8.11 3.32 -4.90
CA PRO A 17 -7.28 3.90 -5.95
C PRO A 17 -6.36 4.98 -5.37
N ALA A 18 -5.16 5.09 -5.93
CA ALA A 18 -4.19 6.12 -5.61
C ALA A 18 -3.41 6.52 -6.87
N THR A 19 -2.92 7.76 -6.89
CA THR A 19 -2.11 8.28 -7.98
C THR A 19 -0.68 8.47 -7.50
N LEU A 20 0.26 7.75 -8.10
CA LEU A 20 1.68 7.95 -7.90
C LEU A 20 2.18 8.97 -8.91
N THR A 21 2.84 10.01 -8.43
CA THR A 21 3.49 11.00 -9.30
C THR A 21 4.98 10.73 -9.31
N PHE A 22 5.51 10.33 -10.45
CA PHE A 22 6.93 10.14 -10.69
C PHE A 22 7.48 11.40 -11.37
N GLU A 23 8.55 11.98 -10.82
CA GLU A 23 9.08 13.27 -11.27
C GLU A 23 9.40 13.31 -12.78
N LYS A 24 9.89 12.20 -13.34
CA LYS A 24 10.26 12.12 -14.76
C LYS A 24 9.25 11.37 -15.63
N ALA A 25 8.48 10.47 -15.04
CA ALA A 25 7.56 9.59 -15.78
C ALA A 25 6.10 10.04 -15.72
N GLY A 26 5.77 11.06 -14.92
CA GLY A 26 4.42 11.59 -14.76
C GLY A 26 3.58 10.80 -13.77
N THR A 27 2.25 10.90 -13.91
CA THR A 27 1.27 10.31 -12.99
C THR A 27 0.80 8.93 -13.42
N VAL A 28 0.77 7.99 -12.49
CA VAL A 28 0.25 6.63 -12.69
C VAL A 28 -0.84 6.36 -11.65
N THR A 29 -2.01 5.92 -12.12
CA THR A 29 -3.09 5.47 -11.24
C THR A 29 -2.93 3.99 -10.95
N ILE A 30 -2.94 3.62 -9.66
CA ILE A 30 -2.83 2.25 -9.18
C ILE A 30 -3.92 1.97 -8.14
N GLU A 31 -4.23 0.70 -7.92
CA GLU A 31 -5.10 0.26 -6.83
C GLU A 31 -4.28 -0.41 -5.73
N PHE A 32 -4.52 0.00 -4.48
CA PHE A 32 -3.94 -0.63 -3.31
C PHE A 32 -4.96 -1.59 -2.70
N ALA A 33 -4.62 -2.86 -2.61
CA ALA A 33 -5.38 -3.85 -1.86
C ALA A 33 -5.03 -3.77 -0.36
N VAL A 34 -6.04 -3.83 0.49
CA VAL A 34 -5.88 -3.89 1.94
C VAL A 34 -5.81 -5.34 2.37
N GLU A 35 -4.63 -5.77 2.79
CA GLU A 35 -4.40 -7.10 3.34
C GLU A 35 -4.45 -7.07 4.88
N GLY A 36 -4.87 -8.17 5.50
CA GLY A 36 -4.98 -8.27 6.95
C GLY A 36 -3.60 -8.25 7.61
N MET A 37 -3.47 -7.54 8.74
CA MET A 37 -2.26 -7.63 9.58
C MET A 37 -2.14 -9.05 10.13
N GLY A 38 -1.22 -9.83 9.55
CA GLY A 38 -1.03 -11.26 9.83
C GLY A 38 -0.97 -12.14 8.59
N GLU A 39 -1.37 -11.63 7.42
CA GLU A 39 -1.29 -12.35 6.13
C GLU A 39 -0.15 -11.87 5.22
N THR A 40 0.73 -10.98 5.70
CA THR A 40 2.01 -10.73 5.04
C THR A 40 2.88 -11.96 5.19
N GLY A 41 2.88 -12.80 4.16
CA GLY A 41 3.89 -13.80 3.93
C GLY A 41 5.30 -13.22 4.12
N GLY A 42 6.11 -13.98 4.85
CA GLY A 42 7.57 -13.96 4.80
C GLY A 42 8.25 -12.60 4.79
N MET A 43 8.43 -12.00 5.98
CA MET A 43 9.66 -11.25 6.24
C MET A 43 10.83 -12.25 6.39
N ALA A 44 11.13 -12.99 5.33
CA ALA A 44 12.37 -13.73 5.19
C ALA A 44 13.35 -12.83 4.44
N ASP A 45 14.54 -12.69 5.02
CA ASP A 45 15.72 -12.03 4.45
C ASP A 45 15.82 -10.50 4.57
N HIS A 46 16.06 -10.06 5.81
CA HIS A 46 17.06 -9.02 6.05
C HIS A 46 18.18 -9.60 6.91
N ALA A 47 19.17 -10.17 6.21
CA ALA A 47 20.61 -10.15 6.50
C ALA A 47 21.07 -9.95 7.96
N ASN A 48 21.74 -10.97 8.49
CA ASN A 48 23.01 -10.81 9.18
C ASN A 48 23.92 -12.00 8.89
#